data_AF-A0AAD7IX88-F1
#
_entry.id   AF-A0AAD7IX88-F1
#
_cell.length_a   1.000
_cell.length_b   1.000
_cell.length_c   1.000
_cell.angle_alpha   90.00
_cell.angle_beta   90.00
_cell.angle_gamma   90.00
#
_symmetry.space_group_name_H-M   'P 1'
#
loop_
_entity.id
_entity.type
_entity.pdbx_description
1 polymer ?
#
loop_
_entity_poly.entity_id
_entity_poly.type
_entity_poly.pdbx_seq_one_letter_code
_entity_poly.pdbx_strand_id
1 'polypeptide(L)'
;MAETTRFADPGCVEGDEVKDRGNFLGNHITDTERPGYFVFPPGSSPSLTPPETSTPDLAAEREAEAERRRQQALDEAYAARVVRDAELHKARLELEAVEAHKGEVDWVRSGGILRDAQGNRDYAKTEAIRAELRLSALERTLIERWEDYERRWTALARTPEVRFTDVPWPVCPSEGQPVALADLTVNRVEDFLLAGLKVRGCTVTKKERVRSSLLRWHPDKMTGVLARVVEGDSEAVREGIHAVVLCLHQLNSRVESAG
;
A
#
# COMPACT_ATOMS: atom_id res chain seq x y z
N MET A 1 -11.34 39.59 -41.14
CA MET A 1 -12.58 38.80 -41.27
C MET A 1 -12.42 37.59 -40.37
N ALA A 2 -13.41 37.39 -39.51
CA ALA A 2 -13.36 36.51 -38.35
C ALA A 2 -13.57 35.05 -38.76
N GLU A 3 -12.76 34.14 -38.21
CA GLU A 3 -13.11 32.72 -38.14
C GLU A 3 -13.08 32.26 -36.68
N THR A 4 -14.29 32.11 -36.16
CA THR A 4 -14.66 31.59 -34.86
C THR A 4 -14.66 30.07 -34.92
N THR A 5 -13.69 29.42 -34.26
CA THR A 5 -13.72 27.96 -34.06
C THR A 5 -14.09 27.64 -32.62
N ARG A 6 -15.14 26.82 -32.51
CA ARG A 6 -15.93 26.52 -31.33
C ARG A 6 -15.18 25.62 -30.34
N PHE A 7 -15.28 25.99 -29.07
CA PHE A 7 -15.02 25.15 -27.90
C PHE A 7 -16.05 24.02 -27.86
N ALA A 8 -15.60 22.78 -27.74
CA ALA A 8 -16.45 21.62 -27.48
C ALA A 8 -16.24 21.16 -26.03
N ASP A 9 -17.34 21.11 -25.28
CA ASP A 9 -17.49 20.51 -23.95
C ASP A 9 -17.14 19.00 -23.96
N PRO A 10 -16.39 18.49 -22.96
CA PRO A 10 -16.46 17.10 -22.59
C PRO A 10 -17.61 16.89 -21.59
N GLY A 11 -18.65 16.19 -22.06
CA GLY A 11 -19.83 15.85 -21.29
C GLY A 11 -19.52 15.01 -20.05
N CYS A 12 -20.20 15.39 -18.95
CA CYS A 12 -20.54 14.53 -17.85
C CYS A 12 -21.22 13.25 -18.36
N VAL A 13 -20.72 12.09 -17.95
CA VAL A 13 -21.49 10.85 -17.92
C VAL A 13 -21.41 10.32 -16.50
N GLU A 14 -22.47 10.60 -15.75
CA GLU A 14 -22.89 9.84 -14.57
C GLU A 14 -23.22 8.40 -15.01
N GLY A 15 -22.88 7.42 -14.17
CA GLY A 15 -23.15 6.02 -14.44
C GLY A 15 -22.56 5.12 -13.36
N ASP A 16 -23.14 5.19 -12.18
CA ASP A 16 -23.03 4.17 -11.13
C ASP A 16 -23.28 2.76 -11.69
N GLU A 17 -22.31 1.86 -11.51
CA GLU A 17 -22.60 0.43 -11.44
C GLU A 17 -21.61 -0.23 -10.48
N VAL A 18 -21.93 -0.13 -9.19
CA VAL A 18 -21.32 -0.91 -8.12
C VAL A 18 -21.72 -2.38 -8.34
N LYS A 19 -20.82 -3.16 -8.94
CA LYS A 19 -20.92 -4.62 -8.96
C LYS A 19 -20.56 -5.17 -7.59
N ASP A 20 -21.58 -5.31 -6.76
CA ASP A 20 -21.64 -6.26 -5.66
C ASP A 20 -21.24 -7.65 -6.15
N ARG A 21 -20.04 -8.11 -5.77
CA ARG A 21 -19.64 -9.51 -5.89
C ARG A 21 -19.68 -10.16 -4.53
N GLY A 22 -20.89 -10.63 -4.20
CA GLY A 22 -21.14 -11.98 -3.70
C GLY A 22 -20.21 -12.52 -2.62
N ASN A 23 -20.62 -12.33 -1.37
CA ASN A 23 -20.42 -13.30 -0.30
C ASN A 23 -21.02 -14.66 -0.74
N PHE A 24 -20.19 -15.68 -0.90
CA PHE A 24 -20.63 -17.07 -1.06
C PHE A 24 -19.89 -17.94 -0.04
N LEU A 25 -20.38 -17.93 1.20
CA LEU A 25 -20.15 -19.01 2.15
C LEU A 25 -21.53 -19.59 2.49
N GLY A 26 -21.85 -20.68 1.80
CA GLY A 26 -23.04 -21.46 2.04
C GLY A 26 -22.93 -22.20 3.37
N ASN A 27 -23.87 -21.93 4.27
CA ASN A 27 -24.19 -22.87 5.34
C ASN A 27 -25.44 -23.66 4.91
N HIS A 28 -25.19 -24.94 4.65
CA HIS A 28 -26.19 -25.96 4.41
C HIS A 28 -27.22 -25.99 5.54
N ILE A 29 -28.46 -25.64 5.22
CA ILE A 29 -29.65 -26.06 5.94
C ILE A 29 -29.95 -27.48 5.46
N THR A 30 -29.73 -28.48 6.30
CA THR A 30 -30.32 -29.80 6.11
C THR A 30 -31.52 -29.93 7.03
N ASP A 31 -32.68 -29.67 6.46
CA ASP A 31 -33.96 -30.16 6.96
C ASP A 31 -34.18 -31.55 6.35
N THR A 32 -34.25 -32.57 7.21
CA THR A 32 -34.75 -33.90 6.84
C THR A 32 -35.62 -34.40 7.96
N GLU A 33 -36.92 -34.14 7.81
CA GLU A 33 -37.98 -34.95 8.37
C GLU A 33 -37.81 -36.41 7.92
N ARG A 34 -37.76 -37.34 8.88
CA ARG A 34 -38.22 -38.71 8.67
C ARG A 34 -39.07 -39.17 9.87
N PRO A 35 -40.32 -39.59 9.63
CA PRO A 35 -41.22 -40.15 10.62
C PRO A 35 -40.94 -41.66 10.77
N GLY A 36 -40.83 -42.15 12.02
CA GLY A 36 -40.48 -43.54 12.27
C GLY A 36 -41.00 -44.11 13.58
N TYR A 37 -42.06 -44.91 13.45
CA TYR A 37 -42.36 -46.14 14.19
C TYR A 37 -42.90 -46.10 15.63
N PHE A 38 -44.16 -46.55 15.72
CA PHE A 38 -44.87 -47.09 16.87
C PHE A 38 -44.06 -48.18 17.61
N VAL A 39 -44.06 -48.13 18.95
CA VAL A 39 -43.87 -49.30 19.83
C VAL A 39 -44.89 -49.18 20.97
N PHE A 40 -45.84 -50.13 21.03
CA PHE A 40 -46.78 -50.31 22.14
C PHE A 40 -46.12 -51.05 23.31
N PRO A 41 -46.65 -50.92 24.55
CA PRO A 41 -46.01 -51.37 25.78
C PRO A 41 -46.30 -52.85 26.07
N PRO A 42 -45.48 -53.49 26.91
CA PRO A 42 -46.08 -54.35 27.92
C PRO A 42 -45.44 -54.21 29.30
N GLY A 43 -46.27 -54.39 30.33
CA GLY A 43 -45.84 -55.08 31.55
C GLY A 43 -45.30 -54.19 32.67
N SER A 44 -46.22 -53.71 33.49
CA SER A 44 -46.18 -53.85 34.95
C SER A 44 -44.87 -54.35 35.60
N SER A 45 -44.27 -53.52 36.45
CA SER A 45 -44.00 -53.89 37.84
C SER A 45 -43.75 -52.65 38.72
N PRO A 46 -44.25 -52.64 39.96
CA PRO A 46 -44.19 -51.50 40.86
C PRO A 46 -42.81 -51.42 41.49
N SER A 47 -42.13 -50.28 41.36
CA SER A 47 -40.89 -50.02 42.09
C SER A 47 -41.02 -48.70 42.82
N LEU A 48 -41.32 -48.82 44.11
CA LEU A 48 -40.89 -47.98 45.22
C LEU A 48 -40.66 -46.51 44.86
N THR A 49 -41.69 -45.69 45.04
CA THR A 49 -41.54 -44.26 45.30
C THR A 49 -40.65 -44.10 46.55
N PRO A 50 -39.43 -43.54 46.45
CA PRO A 50 -38.77 -43.02 47.64
C PRO A 50 -39.60 -41.83 48.14
N PRO A 51 -39.73 -41.64 49.46
CA PRO A 51 -40.43 -40.49 50.00
C PRO A 51 -39.75 -39.21 49.49
N GLU A 52 -40.52 -38.37 48.81
CA GLU A 52 -40.19 -36.96 48.61
C GLU A 52 -40.13 -36.28 49.98
N THR A 53 -38.98 -36.39 50.64
CA THR A 53 -38.56 -35.38 51.60
C THR A 53 -38.14 -34.16 50.82
N SER A 54 -39.13 -33.45 50.27
CA SER A 54 -38.97 -32.06 49.84
C SER A 54 -38.67 -31.25 51.09
N THR A 55 -37.38 -31.07 51.39
CA THR A 55 -36.93 -30.02 52.29
C THR A 55 -37.17 -28.68 51.57
N PRO A 56 -38.11 -27.84 52.05
CA PRO A 56 -38.45 -26.57 51.39
C PRO A 56 -37.26 -25.61 51.29
N ASP A 57 -36.19 -25.86 52.04
CA ASP A 57 -34.96 -25.06 52.09
C ASP A 57 -34.14 -25.14 50.77
N LEU A 58 -34.04 -26.32 50.14
CA LEU A 58 -33.19 -26.51 48.95
C LEU A 58 -33.80 -25.94 47.67
N ALA A 59 -35.12 -25.79 47.61
CA ALA A 59 -35.79 -25.19 46.45
C ALA A 59 -35.59 -23.67 46.42
N ALA A 60 -35.71 -23.01 47.58
CA ALA A 60 -35.49 -21.58 47.73
C ALA A 60 -34.05 -21.18 47.41
N GLU A 61 -33.05 -21.96 47.84
CA GLU A 61 -31.64 -21.71 47.53
C GLU A 61 -31.34 -21.79 46.03
N ARG A 62 -31.95 -22.76 45.32
CA ARG A 62 -31.81 -22.92 43.86
C ARG A 62 -32.44 -21.76 43.10
N GLU A 63 -33.59 -21.27 43.54
CA GLU A 63 -34.25 -20.11 42.95
C GLU A 63 -33.41 -18.83 43.15
N ALA A 64 -32.88 -18.61 44.35
CA ALA A 64 -32.00 -17.49 44.65
C ALA A 64 -30.68 -17.55 43.86
N GLU A 65 -30.11 -18.75 43.66
CA GLU A 65 -28.94 -18.93 42.79
C GLU A 65 -29.27 -18.66 41.31
N ALA A 66 -30.43 -19.14 40.83
CA ALA A 66 -30.88 -18.88 39.47
C ALA A 66 -31.17 -17.39 39.22
N GLU A 67 -31.67 -16.67 40.22
CA GLU A 67 -31.87 -15.22 40.15
C GLU A 67 -30.54 -14.45 40.15
N ARG A 68 -29.58 -14.84 41.01
CA ARG A 68 -28.22 -14.27 40.99
C ARG A 68 -27.54 -14.48 39.64
N ARG A 69 -27.64 -15.67 39.06
CA ARG A 69 -27.12 -15.95 37.70
C ARG A 69 -27.80 -15.08 36.64
N ARG A 70 -29.12 -14.90 36.73
CA ARG A 70 -29.86 -14.00 35.83
C ARG A 70 -29.38 -12.55 35.96
N GLN A 71 -29.21 -12.06 37.18
CA GLN A 71 -28.71 -10.70 37.41
C GLN A 71 -27.28 -10.52 36.90
N GLN A 72 -26.38 -11.48 37.19
CA GLN A 72 -25.01 -11.47 36.67
C GLN A 72 -25.00 -11.46 35.15
N ALA A 73 -25.81 -12.30 34.49
CA ALA A 73 -25.90 -12.33 33.03
C ALA A 73 -26.43 -11.00 32.45
N LEU A 74 -27.37 -10.33 33.13
CA LEU A 74 -27.86 -9.01 32.71
C LEU A 74 -26.78 -7.93 32.86
N ASP A 75 -26.06 -7.93 33.97
CA ASP A 75 -24.99 -6.97 34.25
C ASP A 75 -23.82 -7.17 33.27
N GLU A 76 -23.45 -8.43 32.99
CA GLU A 76 -22.45 -8.79 31.98
C GLU A 76 -22.87 -8.36 30.58
N ALA A 77 -24.12 -8.61 30.19
CA ALA A 77 -24.65 -8.18 28.89
C ALA A 77 -24.67 -6.64 28.77
N TYR A 78 -25.02 -5.93 29.84
CA TYR A 78 -24.97 -4.48 29.90
C TYR A 78 -23.53 -3.96 29.77
N ALA A 79 -22.59 -4.52 30.53
CA ALA A 79 -21.18 -4.15 30.45
C ALA A 79 -20.61 -4.40 29.04
N ALA A 80 -20.91 -5.54 28.43
CA ALA A 80 -20.48 -5.86 27.07
C ALA A 80 -21.05 -4.88 26.02
N ARG A 81 -22.29 -4.41 26.21
CA ARG A 81 -22.88 -3.38 25.36
C ARG A 81 -22.18 -2.03 25.51
N VAL A 82 -21.91 -1.60 26.75
CA VAL A 82 -21.21 -0.33 27.03
C VAL A 82 -19.82 -0.33 26.38
N VAL A 83 -19.06 -1.42 26.52
CA VAL A 83 -17.74 -1.56 25.88
C VAL A 83 -17.85 -1.45 24.36
N ARG A 84 -18.78 -2.20 23.75
CA ARG A 84 -19.00 -2.17 22.30
C ARG A 84 -19.38 -0.77 21.79
N ASP A 85 -20.31 -0.11 22.48
CA ASP A 85 -20.76 1.24 22.09
C ASP A 85 -19.61 2.26 22.21
N ALA A 86 -18.76 2.13 23.23
CA ALA A 86 -17.56 2.94 23.38
C ALA A 86 -16.52 2.68 22.27
N GLU A 87 -16.30 1.42 21.89
CA GLU A 87 -15.42 1.05 20.77
C GLU A 87 -15.92 1.60 19.44
N LEU A 88 -17.23 1.47 19.17
CA LEU A 88 -17.86 2.02 17.97
C LEU A 88 -17.77 3.56 17.93
N HIS A 89 -17.98 4.21 19.08
CA HIS A 89 -17.83 5.66 19.18
C HIS A 89 -16.39 6.11 18.90
N LYS A 90 -15.40 5.41 19.48
CA LYS A 90 -13.99 5.68 19.23
C LYS A 90 -13.63 5.49 17.76
N ALA A 91 -14.06 4.38 17.15
CA ALA A 91 -13.81 4.11 15.73
C ALA A 91 -14.43 5.17 14.81
N ARG A 92 -15.61 5.69 15.15
CA ARG A 92 -16.25 6.79 14.42
C ARG A 92 -15.42 8.08 14.51
N LEU A 93 -15.00 8.46 15.71
CA LEU A 93 -14.17 9.66 15.90
C LEU A 93 -12.83 9.56 15.16
N GLU A 94 -12.22 8.37 15.11
CA GLU A 94 -11.00 8.13 14.35
C GLU A 94 -11.23 8.32 12.84
N LEU A 95 -12.35 7.80 12.30
CA LEU A 95 -12.69 7.99 10.89
C LEU A 95 -12.94 9.46 10.55
N GLU A 96 -13.71 10.17 11.39
CA GLU A 96 -13.97 11.60 11.23
C GLU A 96 -12.68 12.42 11.31
N ALA A 97 -11.75 12.07 12.21
CA ALA A 97 -10.45 12.72 12.32
C ALA A 97 -9.56 12.50 11.08
N VAL A 98 -9.57 11.28 10.51
CA VAL A 98 -8.85 10.97 9.26
C VAL A 98 -9.43 11.76 8.09
N GLU A 99 -10.76 11.84 7.99
CA GLU A 99 -11.42 12.60 6.92
C GLU A 99 -11.17 14.10 7.06
N ALA A 100 -11.27 14.65 8.28
CA ALA A 100 -10.93 16.03 8.57
C ALA A 100 -9.48 16.35 8.18
N HIS A 101 -8.53 15.48 8.56
CA HIS A 101 -7.13 15.65 8.19
C HIS A 101 -6.91 15.62 6.67
N LYS A 102 -7.59 14.72 5.95
CA LYS A 102 -7.55 14.67 4.48
C LYS A 102 -8.06 15.99 3.87
N GLY A 103 -9.19 16.51 4.38
CA GLY A 103 -9.74 17.79 3.97
C GLY A 103 -8.78 18.96 4.20
N GLU A 104 -8.08 18.99 5.34
CA GLU A 104 -7.05 19.99 5.62
C GLU A 104 -5.90 19.93 4.62
N VAL A 105 -5.41 18.72 4.31
CA VAL A 105 -4.33 18.51 3.33
C VAL A 105 -4.76 18.94 1.94
N ASP A 106 -5.97 18.58 1.51
CA ASP A 106 -6.50 18.95 0.19
C ASP A 106 -6.73 20.47 0.07
N TRP A 107 -7.23 21.10 1.14
CA TRP A 107 -7.34 22.56 1.21
C TRP A 107 -5.98 23.25 1.04
N VAL A 108 -4.95 22.81 1.77
CA VAL A 108 -3.59 23.36 1.65
C VAL A 108 -3.00 23.10 0.27
N ARG A 109 -3.24 21.92 -0.31
CA ARG A 109 -2.81 21.57 -1.67
C ARG A 109 -3.41 22.52 -2.72
N SER A 110 -4.66 22.95 -2.54
CA SER A 110 -5.31 23.93 -3.41
C SER A 110 -4.80 25.37 -3.24
N GLY A 111 -3.87 25.61 -2.29
CA GLY A 111 -3.32 26.92 -1.99
C GLY A 111 -3.94 27.61 -0.76
N GLY A 112 -4.86 26.93 -0.06
CA GLY A 112 -5.51 27.43 1.14
C GLY A 112 -4.57 27.66 2.32
N ILE A 113 -5.05 28.42 3.31
CA ILE A 113 -4.43 28.62 4.61
C ILE A 113 -5.39 28.09 5.68
N LEU A 114 -4.90 27.26 6.59
CA LEU A 114 -5.70 26.69 7.68
C LEU A 114 -6.01 27.74 8.75
N ARG A 115 -7.04 27.49 9.55
CA ARG A 115 -7.43 28.33 10.67
C ARG A 115 -7.35 27.56 11.98
N ASP A 116 -6.98 28.25 13.05
CA ASP A 116 -7.00 27.71 14.42
C ASP A 116 -8.43 27.70 14.99
N ALA A 117 -8.59 27.17 16.21
CA ALA A 117 -9.88 27.13 16.90
C ALA A 117 -10.45 28.52 17.21
N GLN A 118 -9.62 29.55 17.22
CA GLN A 118 -9.97 30.95 17.41
C GLN A 118 -10.30 31.67 16.08
N GLY A 119 -10.18 30.97 14.94
CA GLY A 119 -10.44 31.50 13.61
C GLY A 119 -9.28 32.29 12.99
N ASN A 120 -8.12 32.40 13.65
CA ASN A 120 -6.92 33.03 13.10
C ASN A 120 -6.23 32.11 12.10
N ARG A 121 -5.42 32.69 11.21
CA ARG A 121 -4.66 31.92 10.21
C ARG A 121 -3.51 31.17 10.88
N ASP A 122 -3.50 29.85 10.75
CA ASP A 122 -2.45 28.98 11.26
C ASP A 122 -1.38 28.75 10.18
N TYR A 123 -0.40 29.65 10.13
CA TYR A 123 0.72 29.54 9.21
C TYR A 123 1.65 28.36 9.55
N ALA A 124 1.80 28.02 10.83
CA ALA A 124 2.70 26.97 11.26
C ALA A 124 2.20 25.60 10.78
N LYS A 125 0.92 25.30 11.01
CA LYS A 125 0.29 24.07 10.52
C LYS A 125 0.24 24.02 9.00
N THR A 126 -0.09 25.14 8.35
CA THR A 126 -0.11 25.24 6.89
C THR A 126 1.28 24.95 6.29
N GLU A 127 2.35 25.54 6.82
CA GLU A 127 3.71 25.28 6.32
C GLU A 127 4.19 23.86 6.62
N ALA A 128 3.80 23.27 7.75
CA ALA A 128 4.10 21.87 8.04
C ALA A 128 3.46 20.93 6.99
N ILE A 129 2.18 21.13 6.66
CA ILE A 129 1.51 20.35 5.61
C ILE A 129 2.16 20.60 4.25
N ARG A 130 2.51 21.84 3.91
CA ARG A 130 3.22 22.14 2.64
C ARG A 130 4.59 21.48 2.58
N ALA A 131 5.35 21.49 3.67
CA ALA A 131 6.64 20.82 3.75
C ALA A 131 6.50 19.31 3.54
N GLU A 132 5.50 18.68 4.17
CA GLU A 132 5.20 17.26 3.96
C GLU A 132 4.80 16.98 2.51
N LEU A 133 3.90 17.79 1.92
CA LEU A 133 3.51 17.65 0.51
C LEU A 133 4.71 17.78 -0.44
N ARG A 134 5.61 18.73 -0.20
CA ARG A 134 6.85 18.89 -0.97
C ARG A 134 7.73 17.64 -0.85
N LEU A 135 7.89 17.11 0.37
CA LEU A 135 8.68 15.91 0.62
C LEU A 135 8.06 14.69 -0.08
N SER A 136 6.75 14.46 0.07
CA SER A 136 6.04 13.37 -0.62
C SER A 136 6.10 13.50 -2.14
N ALA A 137 6.03 14.71 -2.69
CA ALA A 137 6.19 14.93 -4.12
C ALA A 137 7.59 14.54 -4.59
N LEU A 138 8.64 14.98 -3.88
CA LEU A 138 10.02 14.57 -4.17
C LEU A 138 10.17 13.05 -4.10
N GLU A 139 9.67 12.40 -3.05
CA GLU A 139 9.70 10.94 -2.92
C GLU A 139 9.02 10.24 -4.10
N ARG A 140 7.83 10.71 -4.50
CA ARG A 140 7.12 10.18 -5.68
C ARG A 140 7.97 10.30 -6.94
N THR A 141 8.56 11.46 -7.21
CA THR A 141 9.40 11.63 -8.41
C THR A 141 10.62 10.71 -8.41
N LEU A 142 11.20 10.42 -7.24
CA LEU A 142 12.34 9.51 -7.13
C LEU A 142 11.94 8.05 -7.37
N ILE A 143 10.77 7.64 -6.89
CA ILE A 143 10.20 6.31 -7.13
C ILE A 143 9.88 6.15 -8.62
N GLU A 144 9.10 7.07 -9.20
CA GLU A 144 8.70 7.05 -10.62
C GLU A 144 9.94 6.97 -11.51
N ARG A 145 10.96 7.79 -11.23
CA ARG A 145 12.23 7.76 -11.97
C ARG A 145 12.92 6.40 -11.93
N TRP A 146 12.91 5.73 -10.77
CA TRP A 146 13.52 4.40 -10.62
C TRP A 146 12.70 3.33 -11.35
N GLU A 147 11.38 3.37 -11.23
CA GLU A 147 10.47 2.47 -11.94
C GLU A 147 10.60 2.62 -13.47
N ASP A 148 10.72 3.85 -13.96
CA ASP A 148 10.96 4.18 -15.36
C ASP A 148 12.28 3.61 -15.88
N TYR A 149 13.31 3.62 -15.05
CA TYR A 149 14.61 3.01 -15.35
C TYR A 149 14.50 1.49 -15.44
N GLU A 150 13.86 0.83 -14.48
CA GLU A 150 13.64 -0.63 -14.51
C GLU A 150 12.75 -1.07 -15.68
N ARG A 151 11.73 -0.27 -15.99
CA ARG A 151 10.84 -0.51 -17.14
C ARG A 151 11.61 -0.42 -18.45
N ARG A 152 12.48 0.58 -18.63
CA ARG A 152 13.33 0.70 -19.82
C ARG A 152 14.32 -0.46 -19.94
N TRP A 153 14.89 -0.94 -18.84
CA TRP A 153 15.69 -2.16 -18.84
C TRP A 153 14.92 -3.38 -19.35
N THR A 154 13.67 -3.54 -18.89
CA THR A 154 12.79 -4.63 -19.32
C THR A 154 12.43 -4.53 -20.80
N ALA A 155 12.19 -3.31 -21.29
CA ALA A 155 11.93 -3.04 -22.70
C ALA A 155 13.15 -3.34 -23.57
N LEU A 156 14.35 -2.89 -23.16
CA LEU A 156 15.60 -3.10 -23.88
C LEU A 156 15.90 -4.59 -24.11
N ALA A 157 15.54 -5.46 -23.18
CA ALA A 157 15.71 -6.90 -23.34
C ALA A 157 14.94 -7.44 -24.57
N ARG A 158 13.80 -6.83 -24.93
CA ARG A 158 12.92 -7.23 -26.03
C ARG A 158 13.20 -6.50 -27.34
N THR A 159 13.92 -5.39 -27.30
CA THR A 159 14.22 -4.58 -28.49
C THR A 159 15.21 -5.30 -29.42
N PRO A 160 14.87 -5.54 -30.70
CA PRO A 160 15.75 -6.26 -31.63
C PRO A 160 16.94 -5.41 -32.09
N GLU A 161 16.74 -4.11 -32.27
CA GLU A 161 17.72 -3.15 -32.75
C GLU A 161 17.85 -2.02 -31.72
N VAL A 162 19.04 -1.85 -31.15
CA VAL A 162 19.29 -0.95 -30.02
C VAL A 162 20.07 0.27 -30.48
N ARG A 163 19.60 1.46 -30.10
CA ARG A 163 20.30 2.73 -30.30
C ARG A 163 20.86 3.24 -28.98
N PHE A 164 21.72 4.25 -29.04
CA PHE A 164 22.29 4.86 -27.83
C PHE A 164 21.20 5.38 -26.87
N THR A 165 20.11 5.93 -27.42
CA THR A 165 18.99 6.48 -26.64
C THR A 165 18.13 5.43 -25.95
N ASP A 166 18.17 4.18 -26.43
CA ASP A 166 17.34 3.08 -25.90
C ASP A 166 17.98 2.46 -24.66
N VAL A 167 19.29 2.60 -24.51
CA VAL A 167 20.02 2.14 -23.33
C VAL A 167 19.60 3.01 -22.14
N PRO A 168 19.08 2.41 -21.05
CA PRO A 168 18.70 3.13 -19.85
C PRO A 168 19.96 3.53 -19.07
N TRP A 169 20.59 4.63 -19.49
CA TRP A 169 21.72 5.19 -18.78
C TRP A 169 21.33 5.61 -17.35
N PRO A 170 22.16 5.35 -16.32
CA PRO A 170 21.85 5.67 -14.93
C PRO A 170 22.13 7.15 -14.65
N VAL A 171 21.54 8.03 -15.42
CA VAL A 171 21.64 9.50 -15.28
C VAL A 171 20.29 10.13 -15.60
N CYS A 172 19.99 11.25 -14.94
CA CYS A 172 18.85 12.07 -15.34
C CYS A 172 19.18 12.81 -16.63
N PRO A 173 18.34 12.70 -17.68
CA PRO A 173 18.46 13.59 -18.83
C PRO A 173 18.25 15.03 -18.38
N SER A 174 19.05 15.94 -18.94
CA SER A 174 18.83 17.38 -18.76
C SER A 174 17.59 17.81 -19.53
N GLU A 175 16.87 18.83 -19.06
CA GLU A 175 15.56 19.23 -19.58
C GLU A 175 15.48 19.26 -21.11
N GLY A 176 14.73 18.30 -21.67
CA GLY A 176 14.46 18.20 -23.11
C GLY A 176 15.62 17.70 -23.99
N GLN A 177 16.73 17.24 -23.40
CA GLN A 177 17.87 16.72 -24.16
C GLN A 177 18.07 15.22 -23.92
N PRO A 178 18.38 14.44 -24.99
CA PRO A 178 18.78 13.06 -24.83
C PRO A 178 20.11 12.99 -24.05
N VAL A 179 20.31 11.88 -23.35
CA VAL A 179 21.58 11.63 -22.64
C VAL A 179 22.72 11.62 -23.65
N ALA A 180 23.81 12.33 -23.35
CA ALA A 180 25.04 12.28 -24.10
C ALA A 180 26.14 11.55 -23.29
N LEU A 181 27.20 11.11 -23.96
CA LEU A 181 28.35 10.46 -23.32
C LEU A 181 28.98 11.32 -22.21
N ALA A 182 29.05 12.64 -22.42
CA ALA A 182 29.59 13.58 -21.45
C ALA A 182 28.76 13.66 -20.14
N ASP A 183 27.51 13.21 -20.16
CA ASP A 183 26.65 13.19 -18.97
C ASP A 183 26.98 12.03 -18.02
N LEU A 184 27.67 10.99 -18.50
CA LEU A 184 28.01 9.77 -17.75
C LEU A 184 29.19 9.99 -16.79
N THR A 185 29.03 10.96 -15.90
CA THR A 185 30.00 11.31 -14.86
C THR A 185 29.68 10.60 -13.55
N VAL A 186 30.70 10.37 -12.73
CA VAL A 186 30.59 9.67 -11.43
C VAL A 186 29.52 10.29 -10.55
N ASN A 187 29.52 11.62 -10.45
CA ASN A 187 28.57 12.34 -9.59
C ASN A 187 27.13 12.20 -10.08
N ARG A 188 26.88 12.30 -11.39
CA ARG A 188 25.52 12.13 -11.94
C ARG A 188 25.01 10.70 -11.82
N VAL A 189 25.89 9.73 -12.01
CA VAL A 189 25.56 8.31 -11.81
C VAL A 189 25.29 8.01 -10.33
N GLU A 190 26.09 8.57 -9.42
CA GLU A 190 25.90 8.45 -7.98
C GLU A 190 24.56 9.05 -7.55
N ASP A 191 24.29 10.30 -7.93
CA ASP A 191 23.04 11.00 -7.64
C ASP A 191 21.83 10.23 -8.19
N PHE A 192 21.96 9.65 -9.37
CA PHE A 192 20.88 8.85 -9.95
C PHE A 192 20.63 7.57 -9.14
N LEU A 193 21.67 6.76 -8.90
CA LEU A 193 21.53 5.46 -8.27
C LEU A 193 21.17 5.56 -6.78
N LEU A 194 21.68 6.58 -6.08
CA LEU A 194 21.51 6.72 -4.64
C LEU A 194 20.33 7.60 -4.23
N ALA A 195 19.75 8.43 -5.12
CA ALA A 195 18.64 9.28 -4.68
C ALA A 195 17.41 8.48 -4.25
N GLY A 196 17.15 7.32 -4.86
CA GLY A 196 16.05 6.43 -4.41
C GLY A 196 16.20 5.93 -2.97
N LEU A 197 17.42 5.95 -2.42
CA LEU A 197 17.68 5.57 -1.01
C LEU A 197 17.26 6.66 -0.01
N LYS A 198 16.93 7.87 -0.50
CA LYS A 198 16.43 8.98 0.34
C LYS A 198 14.94 8.84 0.66
N VAL A 199 14.23 7.94 -0.05
CA VAL A 199 12.80 7.69 0.14
C VAL A 199 12.57 6.96 1.46
N ARG A 200 11.60 7.43 2.25
CA ARG A 200 11.21 6.78 3.50
C ARG A 200 10.82 5.31 3.27
N GLY A 201 11.34 4.40 4.10
CA GLY A 201 11.06 2.97 4.01
C GLY A 201 11.95 2.19 3.03
N CYS A 202 12.93 2.82 2.37
CA CYS A 202 13.90 2.08 1.56
C CYS A 202 14.80 1.20 2.44
N THR A 203 14.77 -0.11 2.24
CA THR A 203 15.60 -1.09 2.98
C THR A 203 16.94 -1.38 2.32
N VAL A 204 17.11 -0.99 1.06
CA VAL A 204 18.31 -1.29 0.26
C VAL A 204 19.46 -0.41 0.73
N THR A 205 20.61 -1.01 1.01
CA THR A 205 21.81 -0.26 1.41
C THR A 205 22.52 0.36 0.20
N LYS A 206 23.34 1.40 0.43
CA LYS A 206 24.21 1.98 -0.62
C LYS A 206 25.09 0.90 -1.28
N LYS A 207 25.69 0.04 -0.46
CA LYS A 207 26.56 -1.07 -0.90
C LYS A 207 25.81 -2.05 -1.79
N GLU A 208 24.62 -2.46 -1.38
CA GLU A 208 23.77 -3.38 -2.14
C GLU A 208 23.36 -2.77 -3.49
N ARG A 209 22.95 -1.50 -3.51
CA ARG A 209 22.57 -0.77 -4.74
C ARG A 209 23.71 -0.67 -5.75
N VAL A 210 24.92 -0.37 -5.28
CA VAL A 210 26.10 -0.29 -6.16
C VAL A 210 26.49 -1.67 -6.67
N ARG A 211 26.49 -2.70 -5.81
CA ARG A 211 26.81 -4.08 -6.19
C ARG A 211 25.82 -4.64 -7.21
N SER A 212 24.51 -4.43 -7.02
CA SER A 212 23.49 -4.86 -7.98
C SER A 212 23.66 -4.16 -9.33
N SER A 213 24.04 -2.88 -9.32
CA SER A 213 24.32 -2.11 -10.52
C SER A 213 25.55 -2.63 -11.26
N LEU A 214 26.65 -2.94 -10.55
CA LEU A 214 27.84 -3.57 -11.14
C LEU A 214 27.53 -4.90 -11.82
N LEU A 215 26.72 -5.74 -11.19
CA LEU A 215 26.31 -7.03 -11.78
C LEU A 215 25.47 -6.84 -13.05
N ARG A 216 24.60 -5.82 -13.08
CA ARG A 216 23.78 -5.52 -14.25
C ARG A 216 24.62 -4.98 -15.40
N TRP A 217 25.57 -4.08 -15.13
CA TRP A 217 26.46 -3.48 -16.13
C TRP A 217 27.69 -4.34 -16.45
N HIS A 218 27.75 -5.57 -15.95
CA HIS A 218 28.86 -6.48 -16.21
C HIS A 218 29.03 -6.76 -17.72
N PRO A 219 30.27 -6.79 -18.26
CA PRO A 219 30.52 -6.95 -19.70
C PRO A 219 29.85 -8.18 -20.31
N ASP A 220 29.77 -9.30 -19.59
CA ASP A 220 29.04 -10.50 -20.01
C ASP A 220 27.56 -10.21 -20.37
N LYS A 221 26.86 -9.46 -19.52
CA LYS A 221 25.45 -9.09 -19.77
C LYS A 221 25.33 -8.03 -20.85
N MET A 222 26.28 -7.09 -20.91
CA MET A 222 26.27 -6.01 -21.90
C MET A 222 26.64 -6.48 -23.31
N THR A 223 27.33 -7.62 -23.45
CA THR A 223 27.70 -8.19 -24.77
C THR A 223 26.46 -8.50 -25.61
N GLY A 224 25.39 -9.03 -24.99
CA GLY A 224 24.12 -9.29 -25.68
C GLY A 224 23.38 -8.02 -26.11
N VAL A 225 23.60 -6.90 -25.40
CA VAL A 225 23.07 -5.59 -25.82
C VAL A 225 23.89 -5.08 -27.00
N LEU A 226 25.22 -5.07 -26.90
CA LEU A 226 26.14 -4.61 -27.94
C LEU A 226 25.96 -5.33 -29.28
N ALA A 227 25.67 -6.64 -29.25
CA ALA A 227 25.41 -7.43 -30.46
C ALA A 227 24.16 -6.98 -31.24
N ARG A 228 23.26 -6.22 -30.61
CA ARG A 228 22.03 -5.67 -31.20
C ARG A 228 22.11 -4.19 -31.50
N VAL A 229 23.24 -3.53 -31.19
CA VAL A 229 23.38 -2.09 -31.40
C VAL A 229 23.57 -1.78 -32.87
N VAL A 230 22.91 -0.73 -33.36
CA VAL A 230 23.10 -0.22 -34.72
C VAL A 230 24.56 0.19 -34.92
N GLU A 231 25.13 -0.12 -36.07
CA GLU A 231 26.55 0.10 -36.36
C GLU A 231 27.00 1.55 -36.06
N GLY A 232 26.17 2.54 -36.40
CA GLY A 232 26.44 3.96 -36.16
C GLY A 232 26.52 4.38 -34.68
N ASP A 233 25.87 3.64 -33.79
CA ASP A 233 25.87 3.93 -32.34
C ASP A 233 26.80 2.96 -31.56
N SER A 234 27.40 1.97 -32.23
CA SER A 234 28.11 0.87 -31.59
C SER A 234 29.31 1.32 -30.73
N GLU A 235 30.09 2.28 -31.22
CA GLU A 235 31.21 2.86 -30.49
C GLU A 235 30.74 3.70 -29.30
N ALA A 236 29.74 4.56 -29.51
CA ALA A 236 29.17 5.38 -28.46
C ALA A 236 28.58 4.52 -27.33
N VAL A 237 27.82 3.46 -27.64
CA VAL A 237 27.27 2.58 -26.62
C VAL A 237 28.38 1.85 -25.86
N ARG A 238 29.42 1.38 -26.55
CA ARG A 238 30.58 0.72 -25.91
C ARG A 238 31.30 1.67 -24.95
N GLU A 239 31.58 2.89 -25.38
CA GLU A 239 32.22 3.92 -24.56
C GLU A 239 31.34 4.29 -23.36
N GLY A 240 30.02 4.45 -23.57
CA GLY A 240 29.09 4.75 -22.50
C GLY A 240 29.00 3.63 -21.45
N ILE A 241 28.96 2.36 -21.88
CA ILE A 241 29.01 1.21 -20.96
C ILE A 241 30.30 1.26 -20.14
N HIS A 242 31.44 1.48 -20.79
CA HIS A 242 32.72 1.55 -20.11
C HIS A 242 32.75 2.71 -19.09
N ALA A 243 32.25 3.89 -19.46
CA ALA A 243 32.14 5.04 -18.58
C ALA A 243 31.28 4.73 -17.34
N VAL A 244 30.12 4.10 -17.51
CA VAL A 244 29.26 3.69 -16.38
C VAL A 244 29.96 2.66 -15.49
N VAL A 245 30.60 1.65 -16.05
CA VAL A 245 31.33 0.63 -15.29
C VAL A 245 32.47 1.26 -14.48
N LEU A 246 33.24 2.18 -15.06
CA LEU A 246 34.27 2.94 -14.35
C LEU A 246 33.67 3.76 -13.21
N CYS A 247 32.56 4.46 -13.44
CA CYS A 247 31.85 5.19 -12.39
C CYS A 247 31.43 4.27 -11.25
N LEU A 248 30.82 3.12 -11.57
CA LEU A 248 30.38 2.15 -10.58
C LEU A 248 31.53 1.56 -9.76
N HIS A 249 32.69 1.28 -10.37
CA HIS A 249 33.87 0.83 -9.64
C HIS A 249 34.40 1.89 -8.66
N GLN A 250 34.43 3.16 -9.08
CA GLN A 250 34.79 4.27 -8.18
C GLN A 250 33.79 4.44 -7.03
N LEU A 251 32.50 4.26 -7.28
CA LEU A 251 31.49 4.27 -6.23
C LEU A 251 31.64 3.10 -5.27
N ASN A 252 31.94 1.91 -5.79
CA ASN A 252 32.15 0.73 -4.97
C ASN A 252 33.35 0.90 -4.03
N SER A 253 34.47 1.44 -4.52
CA SER A 253 35.64 1.70 -3.67
C SER A 253 35.35 2.74 -2.57
N ARG A 254 34.58 3.79 -2.88
CA ARG A 254 34.13 4.79 -1.87
C ARG A 254 33.26 4.16 -0.79
N VAL A 255 32.32 3.29 -1.17
CA VAL A 255 31.40 2.66 -0.22
C VAL A 255 32.12 1.64 0.67
N GLU A 256 33.07 0.86 0.14
CA GLU A 256 33.87 -0.08 0.93
C GLU A 256 34.85 0.64 1.89
N SER A 257 35.30 1.86 1.56
CA SER A 257 36.20 2.63 2.43
C SER A 257 35.47 3.38 3.56
N ALA A 258 34.14 3.48 3.48
CA ALA A 258 33.30 4.26 4.41
C ALA A 258 32.51 3.39 5.41
N GLY A 259 32.59 2.07 5.29
CA GLY A 259 31.95 1.09 6.19
C GLY A 259 32.98 0.35 7.02
#